data_AF-A0A968JA95-F1
#
_entry.id   AF-A0A968JA95-F1
#
_cell.length_a   1.000
_cell.length_b   1.000
_cell.length_c   1.000
_cell.angle_alpha   90.00
_cell.angle_beta   90.00
_cell.angle_gamma   90.00
#
_symmetry.space_group_name_H-M   'P 1'
#
loop_
_entity.id
_entity.type
_entity.pdbx_description
1 polymer ?
#
loop_
_entity_poly.entity_id
_entity_poly.type
_entity_poly.pdbx_seq_one_letter_code
_entity_poly.pdbx_strand_id
1 'polypeptide(L)'
;MLLQPISFFPPPPPPRPILCMTSGELSLYAELIQPVEGSQQEPMLWVRPLLLVSSEDGMSHVEDLRQSSDLLWLARDFVPAYAEDILPLLDQLGSEDHSSDSLQVLQRFLQRAWKHHS
;
A
#
# COMPACT_ATOMS: atom_id res chain seq x y z
N MET A 1 47.80 15.75 18.80
CA MET A 1 46.74 14.91 18.22
C MET A 1 45.44 15.69 18.29
N LEU A 2 44.85 16.04 17.16
CA LEU A 2 43.51 16.65 17.12
C LEU A 2 42.49 15.52 17.05
N LEU A 3 41.63 15.41 18.08
CA LEU A 3 40.49 14.50 18.08
C LEU A 3 39.49 15.01 17.03
N GLN A 4 39.14 14.17 16.04
CA GLN A 4 38.10 14.51 15.09
C GLN A 4 36.73 14.42 15.77
N PRO A 5 35.80 15.35 15.48
CA PRO A 5 34.48 15.31 16.08
C PRO A 5 33.73 14.07 15.60
N ILE A 6 33.17 13.31 16.54
CA ILE A 6 32.30 12.17 16.26
C ILE A 6 31.07 12.72 15.53
N SER A 7 30.94 12.40 14.24
CA SER A 7 29.74 12.72 13.47
C SER A 7 28.57 11.91 14.03
N PHE A 8 27.67 12.59 14.73
CA PHE A 8 26.40 12.00 15.17
C PHE A 8 25.47 11.96 13.96
N PHE A 9 25.35 10.80 13.31
CA PHE A 9 24.31 10.60 12.32
C PHE A 9 22.98 10.40 13.04
N PRO A 10 21.90 11.12 12.68
CA PRO A 10 20.58 10.78 13.18
C PRO A 10 20.23 9.34 12.76
N PRO A 11 19.52 8.58 13.60
CA PRO A 11 19.04 7.26 13.21
C PRO A 11 18.16 7.37 11.96
N PRO A 12 18.12 6.33 11.12
CA PRO A 12 17.21 6.32 9.97
C PRO A 12 15.76 6.49 10.45
N PRO A 13 14.89 7.10 9.64
CA PRO A 13 13.48 7.18 9.97
C PRO A 13 12.90 5.76 10.13
N PRO A 14 11.89 5.59 11.00
CA PRO A 14 11.22 4.30 11.15
C PRO A 14 10.56 3.87 9.83
N PRO A 15 10.40 2.56 9.60
CA PRO A 15 9.67 2.07 8.43
C PRO A 15 8.23 2.56 8.47
N ARG A 16 7.68 2.85 7.28
CA ARG A 16 6.28 3.24 7.15
C ARG A 16 5.39 2.00 7.26
N PRO A 17 4.26 2.08 7.99
CA PRO A 17 3.30 0.98 8.06
C PRO A 17 2.77 0.63 6.68
N ILE A 18 2.54 -0.67 6.46
CA ILE A 18 1.77 -1.14 5.31
C ILE A 18 0.37 -1.48 5.81
N LEU A 19 -0.62 -1.10 5.02
CA LEU A 19 -2.03 -1.26 5.28
C LEU A 19 -2.65 -2.13 4.19
N CYS A 20 -3.74 -2.81 4.52
CA CYS A 20 -4.56 -3.57 3.58
C CYS A 20 -5.98 -3.03 3.57
N MET A 21 -6.52 -2.82 2.37
CA MET A 21 -7.95 -2.55 2.14
C MET A 21 -8.53 -3.66 1.27
N THR A 22 -9.61 -4.27 1.73
CA THR A 22 -10.24 -5.41 1.04
C THR A 22 -11.52 -5.01 0.34
N SER A 23 -11.81 -5.64 -0.81
CA SER A 23 -13.06 -5.49 -1.55
C SER A 23 -13.41 -6.82 -2.23
N GLY A 24 -14.23 -7.63 -1.56
CA GLY A 24 -14.48 -9.02 -1.97
C GLY A 24 -13.21 -9.84 -1.90
N GLU A 25 -12.88 -10.54 -2.99
CA GLU A 25 -11.66 -11.36 -3.14
C GLU A 25 -10.40 -10.54 -3.48
N LEU A 26 -10.50 -9.21 -3.50
CA LEU A 26 -9.39 -8.32 -3.79
C LEU A 26 -8.83 -7.70 -2.52
N SER A 27 -7.50 -7.67 -2.40
CA SER A 27 -6.77 -7.00 -1.33
C SER A 27 -5.79 -5.99 -1.91
N LEU A 28 -5.98 -4.71 -1.59
CA LEU A 28 -5.06 -3.63 -1.92
C LEU A 28 -4.10 -3.43 -0.75
N TYR A 29 -2.81 -3.67 -0.98
CA TYR A 29 -1.75 -3.32 -0.03
C TYR A 29 -1.16 -1.96 -0.37
N ALA A 30 -1.03 -1.10 0.64
CA ALA A 30 -0.56 0.26 0.47
C ALA A 30 0.34 0.73 1.62
N GLU A 31 1.38 1.49 1.30
CA GLU A 31 2.22 2.16 2.29
C GLU A 31 1.51 3.41 2.81
N LEU A 32 1.49 3.60 4.13
CA LEU A 32 1.00 4.84 4.73
C LEU A 32 2.02 5.97 4.50
N ILE A 33 1.62 7.00 3.74
CA ILE A 33 2.41 8.23 3.59
C ILE A 33 2.19 9.13 4.79
N GLN A 34 0.93 9.47 5.07
CA GLN A 34 0.53 10.25 6.24
C GLN A 34 -0.97 10.16 6.52
N PRO A 35 -1.40 10.20 7.80
CA PRO A 35 -2.76 10.58 8.15
C PRO A 35 -3.06 12.00 7.68
N VAL A 36 -4.25 12.26 7.18
CA VAL A 36 -4.69 13.61 6.81
C VAL A 36 -5.66 14.11 7.86
N GLU A 37 -5.21 15.08 8.64
CA GLU A 37 -6.03 15.78 9.62
C GLU A 37 -6.80 16.92 8.93
N GLY A 38 -8.12 16.94 9.08
CA GLY A 38 -8.99 17.96 8.53
C GLY A 38 -10.33 18.02 9.26
N SER A 39 -11.12 19.07 9.03
CA SER A 39 -12.44 19.27 9.65
C SER A 39 -13.52 18.27 9.17
N GLN A 40 -13.13 17.23 8.45
CA GLN A 40 -14.03 16.19 8.01
C GLN A 40 -14.44 15.33 9.21
N GLN A 41 -15.67 14.82 9.17
CA GLN A 41 -16.20 13.99 10.24
C GLN A 41 -15.52 12.60 10.29
N GLU A 42 -14.81 12.21 9.23
CA GLU A 42 -14.13 10.92 9.13
C GLU A 42 -12.64 11.11 8.80
N PRO A 43 -11.73 10.40 9.50
CA PRO A 43 -10.30 10.49 9.25
C PRO A 43 -9.94 9.89 7.89
N MET A 44 -9.03 10.55 7.18
CA MET A 44 -8.51 10.09 5.90
C MET A 44 -7.02 9.72 6.01
N LEU A 45 -6.57 8.84 5.14
CA LEU A 45 -5.18 8.45 4.97
C LEU A 45 -4.73 8.81 3.56
N TRP A 46 -3.55 9.40 3.46
CA TRP A 46 -2.80 9.45 2.21
C TRP A 46 -1.90 8.21 2.16
N VAL A 47 -2.17 7.33 1.20
CA VAL A 47 -1.48 6.04 1.04
C VAL A 47 -0.91 5.90 -0.38
N ARG A 48 0.18 5.14 -0.49
CA ARG A 48 0.76 4.73 -1.77
C ARG A 48 0.40 3.28 -2.06
N PRO A 49 -0.38 2.99 -3.11
CA PRO A 49 -0.62 1.63 -3.56
C PRO A 49 0.69 0.90 -3.87
N LEU A 50 0.81 -0.33 -3.37
CA LEU A 50 1.96 -1.20 -3.63
C LEU A 50 1.55 -2.39 -4.49
N LEU A 51 0.50 -3.11 -4.08
CA LEU A 51 0.08 -4.38 -4.68
C LEU A 51 -1.43 -4.45 -4.72
N LEU A 52 -1.98 -5.03 -5.78
CA LEU A 52 -3.32 -5.59 -5.76
C LEU A 52 -3.21 -7.11 -5.84
N VAL A 53 -3.87 -7.79 -4.91
CA VAL A 53 -3.92 -9.24 -4.87
C VAL A 53 -5.34 -9.70 -5.13
N SER A 54 -5.50 -10.65 -6.05
CA SER A 54 -6.72 -11.45 -6.18
C SER A 54 -6.42 -12.89 -5.76
N SER A 55 -7.41 -13.54 -5.16
CA SER A 55 -7.39 -14.98 -4.92
C SER A 55 -8.41 -15.63 -5.85
N GLU A 56 -7.94 -16.36 -6.86
CA GLU A 56 -8.79 -17.13 -7.78
C GLU A 56 -8.30 -18.58 -7.80
N ASP A 57 -9.22 -19.53 -7.59
CA ASP A 57 -8.94 -20.97 -7.63
C ASP A 57 -7.77 -21.45 -6.73
N GLY A 58 -7.58 -20.79 -5.59
CA GLY A 58 -6.51 -21.10 -4.63
C GLY A 58 -5.12 -20.60 -5.04
N MET A 59 -5.03 -19.85 -6.15
CA MET A 59 -3.83 -19.18 -6.61
C MET A 59 -3.95 -17.67 -6.38
N SER A 60 -2.91 -17.07 -5.82
CA SER A 60 -2.82 -15.62 -5.71
C SER A 60 -2.30 -15.03 -7.02
N HIS A 61 -2.96 -13.99 -7.52
CA HIS A 61 -2.45 -13.16 -8.60
C HIS A 61 -2.08 -11.80 -8.03
N VAL A 62 -0.87 -11.34 -8.34
CA VAL A 62 -0.30 -10.10 -7.78
C VAL A 62 -0.03 -9.12 -8.92
N GLU A 63 -0.67 -7.96 -8.86
CA GLU A 63 -0.43 -6.85 -9.78
C GLU A 63 0.40 -5.76 -9.07
N ASP A 64 1.50 -5.34 -9.70
CA ASP A 64 2.36 -4.26 -9.20
C ASP A 64 1.71 -2.89 -9.40
N LEU A 65 1.47 -2.19 -8.30
CA LEU A 65 0.87 -0.86 -8.29
C LEU A 65 1.85 0.25 -7.92
N ARG A 66 3.14 -0.03 -7.75
CA ARG A 66 4.14 0.97 -7.34
C ARG A 66 4.32 2.12 -8.33
N GLN A 67 3.92 1.93 -9.59
CA GLN A 67 3.94 2.95 -10.65
C GLN A 67 2.58 3.69 -10.80
N SER A 68 1.62 3.44 -9.92
CA SER A 68 0.32 4.09 -9.92
C SER A 68 0.31 5.38 -9.09
N SER A 69 -0.82 6.09 -9.06
CA SER A 69 -1.00 7.30 -8.25
C SER A 69 -1.24 6.97 -6.78
N ASP A 70 -0.79 7.86 -5.90
CA ASP A 70 -1.16 7.81 -4.49
C ASP A 70 -2.68 8.07 -4.31
N LEU A 71 -3.24 7.61 -3.18
CA LEU A 71 -4.66 7.71 -2.86
C LEU A 71 -4.90 8.51 -1.59
N LEU A 72 -6.00 9.26 -1.58
CA LEU A 72 -6.61 9.80 -0.38
C LEU A 72 -7.92 9.03 -0.11
N TRP A 73 -7.99 8.32 1.01
CA TRP A 73 -9.10 7.41 1.29
C TRP A 73 -9.43 7.37 2.79
N LEU A 74 -10.60 6.82 3.14
CA LEU A 74 -11.04 6.76 4.54
C LEU A 74 -10.21 5.77 5.35
N ALA A 75 -9.82 6.17 6.56
CA ALA A 75 -8.96 5.34 7.41
C ALA A 75 -9.62 4.03 7.85
N ARG A 76 -10.95 4.02 7.96
CA ARG A 76 -11.72 2.85 8.45
C ARG A 76 -11.65 1.63 7.54
N ASP A 77 -11.28 1.84 6.27
CA ASP A 77 -11.24 0.77 5.26
C ASP A 77 -9.90 0.04 5.25
N PHE A 78 -8.93 0.55 6.02
CA PHE A 78 -7.60 -0.01 6.14
C PHE A 78 -7.41 -0.72 7.48
N VAL A 79 -6.80 -1.90 7.40
CA VAL A 79 -6.24 -2.61 8.55
C VAL A 79 -4.71 -2.69 8.41
N PRO A 80 -3.94 -2.76 9.51
CA PRO A 80 -2.51 -3.05 9.43
C PRO A 80 -2.25 -4.38 8.71
N ALA A 81 -1.27 -4.38 7.82
CA ALA A 81 -0.78 -5.59 7.16
C ALA A 81 0.61 -5.94 7.70
N TYR A 82 0.85 -7.22 7.98
CA TYR A 82 2.10 -7.67 8.57
C TYR A 82 3.12 -8.10 7.52
N ALA A 83 4.38 -8.20 7.92
CA ALA A 83 5.46 -8.54 7.00
C ALA A 83 5.29 -9.95 6.43
N GLU A 84 4.81 -10.90 7.24
CA GLU A 84 4.49 -12.26 6.83
C GLU A 84 3.43 -12.34 5.72
N ASP A 85 2.51 -11.36 5.67
CA ASP A 85 1.47 -11.30 4.65
C ASP A 85 2.02 -10.76 3.31
N ILE A 86 2.94 -9.79 3.39
CA ILE A 86 3.37 -8.99 2.23
C ILE A 86 4.63 -9.53 1.57
N LEU A 87 5.61 -9.99 2.34
CA LEU A 87 6.90 -10.42 1.80
C LEU A 87 6.77 -11.54 0.74
N PRO A 88 5.91 -12.56 0.92
CA PRO A 88 5.72 -13.59 -0.10
C PRO A 88 5.09 -13.06 -1.39
N LEU A 89 4.31 -11.98 -1.32
CA LEU A 89 3.68 -11.34 -2.48
C LEU A 89 4.67 -10.49 -3.27
N LEU A 90 5.57 -9.79 -2.56
CA LEU A 90 6.64 -8.99 -3.18
C LEU A 90 7.65 -9.87 -3.92
N ASP A 91 7.93 -11.08 -3.42
CA ASP A 91 8.83 -12.03 -4.07
C ASP A 91 8.28 -12.49 -5.43
N GLN A 92 6.96 -12.70 -5.53
CA GLN A 92 6.28 -13.06 -6.78
C GLN A 92 6.43 -11.98 -7.86
N LEU A 93 6.54 -10.71 -7.48
CA LEU A 93 6.75 -9.62 -8.43
C LEU A 93 8.14 -9.62 -9.08
N GLY A 94 9.13 -10.24 -8.45
CA GLY A 94 10.50 -10.29 -8.97
C GLY A 94 10.65 -11.23 -10.17
N SER A 95 9.67 -12.12 -10.38
CA SER A 95 9.72 -13.20 -11.36
C SER A 95 8.89 -12.97 -12.64
N GLU A 96 7.98 -11.99 -12.66
CA GLU A 96 6.99 -11.82 -13.73
C GLU A 96 7.14 -10.45 -14.43
N ASP A 97 6.99 -10.41 -15.75
CA ASP A 97 6.96 -9.17 -16.53
C ASP A 97 5.59 -8.49 -16.34
N HIS A 98 5.50 -7.57 -15.38
CA HIS A 98 4.24 -6.87 -15.09
C HIS A 98 3.93 -5.78 -16.13
N SER A 99 2.71 -5.82 -16.66
CA SER A 99 2.24 -4.88 -17.68
C SER A 99 2.05 -3.46 -17.12
N SER A 100 2.23 -2.46 -17.99
CA SER A 100 2.27 -1.03 -17.68
C SER A 100 0.94 -0.38 -17.25
N ASP A 101 -0.11 -1.17 -16.96
CA ASP A 101 -1.47 -0.67 -16.78
C ASP A 101 -1.89 -0.54 -15.30
N SER A 102 -0.94 -0.33 -14.39
CA SER A 102 -1.15 -0.21 -12.94
C SER A 102 -2.21 0.85 -12.56
N LEU A 103 -2.29 1.97 -13.30
CA LEU A 103 -3.33 2.97 -13.07
C LEU A 103 -4.75 2.45 -13.41
N GLN A 104 -4.90 1.69 -14.50
CA GLN A 104 -6.20 1.13 -14.89
C GLN A 104 -6.64 0.03 -13.93
N VAL A 105 -5.70 -0.79 -13.46
CA VAL A 105 -5.92 -1.76 -12.38
C VAL A 105 -6.47 -1.06 -11.14
N LEU A 106 -5.76 -0.04 -10.67
CA LEU A 106 -6.13 0.71 -9.47
C LEU A 106 -7.53 1.32 -9.62
N GLN A 107 -7.81 1.96 -10.76
CA GLN A 107 -9.13 2.55 -11.03
C GLN A 107 -10.26 1.51 -10.98
N ARG A 108 -10.06 0.30 -11.55
CA ARG A 108 -11.06 -0.78 -11.49
C ARG A 108 -11.32 -1.22 -10.04
N PHE A 109 -10.28 -1.34 -9.22
CA PHE A 109 -10.42 -1.66 -7.81
C PHE A 109 -11.20 -0.58 -7.05
N LEU A 110 -10.83 0.70 -7.20
CA LEU A 110 -11.52 1.81 -6.51
C LEU A 110 -13.00 1.90 -6.88
N GLN A 111 -13.34 1.66 -8.15
CA GLN A 111 -14.75 1.60 -8.58
C GLN A 111 -15.53 0.48 -7.88
N ARG A 112 -14.90 -0.66 -7.59
CA ARG A 112 -15.53 -1.75 -6.81
C ARG A 112 -15.64 -1.37 -5.34
N ALA A 113 -14.55 -0.86 -4.76
CA ALA A 113 -14.52 -0.43 -3.37
C ALA A 113 -15.63 0.60 -3.08
N TRP A 114 -15.79 1.63 -3.91
CA TRP A 114 -16.86 2.63 -3.74
C TRP A 114 -18.27 2.06 -3.80
N LYS A 115 -18.56 1.08 -4.65
CA LYS A 115 -19.90 0.48 -4.74
C LYS A 115 -20.30 -0.25 -3.45
N HIS A 116 -19.34 -0.77 -2.70
CA HIS A 116 -19.60 -1.41 -1.41
C HIS A 116 -19.76 -0.42 -0.24
N HIS A 117 -19.45 0.86 -0.46
CA HIS A 117 -19.61 1.93 0.53
C HIS A 117 -20.95 2.69 0.44
N SER A 118 -21.72 2.47 -0.64
CA SER A 118 -23.03 3.13 -0.89
C SER A 118 -24.18 2.25 -0.42
#